data_AF-A0A2U3E3V3-F1
#
_entry.id   AF-A0A2U3E3V3-F1
#
_cell.length_a   1.000
_cell.length_b   1.000
_cell.length_c   1.000
_cell.angle_alpha   90.00
_cell.angle_beta   90.00
_cell.angle_gamma   90.00
#
_symmetry.space_group_name_H-M   'P 1'
#
loop_
_entity.id
_entity.type
_entity.pdbx_description
1 polymer ?
#
loop_
_entity_poly.entity_id
_entity_poly.type
_entity_poly.pdbx_seq_one_letter_code
_entity_poly.pdbx_strand_id
1 'polypeptide(L)'
;MVTSLLRKDQFEITGIVDWSRAAFMPFGMDLDILFLTTGFMTKDGWHDYTCKQQLQRIFWEEFWAVSGIDGDEVRSRTRSLAEAAGQIGAILRLAFRRAADGSPSEEILESEGRMKQLTAWFSDQGSRL
;
A
#
# COMPACT_ATOMS: atom_id res chain seq x y z
N MET A 1 8.91 -2.78 5.77
CA MET A 1 7.54 -3.13 6.20
C MET A 1 7.58 -3.34 7.70
N VAL A 2 6.80 -2.56 8.41
CA VAL A 2 6.53 -2.74 9.84
C VAL A 2 5.35 -3.67 10.02
N THR A 3 5.28 -4.35 11.17
CA THR A 3 4.22 -5.30 11.48
C THR A 3 3.38 -4.77 12.63
N SER A 4 2.06 -4.75 12.45
CA SER A 4 1.11 -4.33 13.50
C SER A 4 0.68 -5.52 14.34
N LEU A 5 0.80 -5.41 15.67
CA LEU A 5 0.26 -6.38 16.62
C LEU A 5 -1.18 -6.01 16.96
N LEU A 6 -2.10 -6.94 16.73
CA LEU A 6 -3.53 -6.73 16.98
C LEU A 6 -3.97 -7.43 18.26
N ARG A 7 -4.76 -6.73 19.09
CA ARG A 7 -5.49 -7.33 20.19
C ARG A 7 -6.58 -8.24 19.64
N LYS A 8 -6.65 -9.49 20.08
CA LYS A 8 -7.53 -10.52 19.51
C LYS A 8 -9.04 -10.24 19.64
N ASP A 9 -9.44 -9.55 20.70
CA ASP A 9 -10.84 -9.31 21.08
C ASP A 9 -11.40 -8.00 20.51
N GLN A 10 -10.57 -6.96 20.41
CA GLN A 10 -11.00 -5.61 20.03
C GLN A 10 -10.45 -5.15 18.68
N PHE A 11 -9.56 -5.92 18.05
CA PHE A 11 -8.85 -5.57 16.82
C PHE A 11 -8.06 -4.25 16.90
N GLU A 12 -7.68 -3.84 18.11
CA GLU A 12 -6.86 -2.66 18.36
C GLU A 12 -5.39 -2.93 18.02
N ILE A 13 -4.73 -1.95 17.41
CA ILE A 13 -3.28 -1.96 17.27
C ILE A 13 -2.67 -1.73 18.65
N THR A 14 -1.94 -2.72 19.16
CA THR A 14 -1.29 -2.69 20.48
C THR A 14 0.21 -2.43 20.41
N GLY A 15 0.79 -2.53 19.21
CA GLY A 15 2.19 -2.27 18.98
C GLY A 15 2.54 -2.32 17.50
N ILE A 16 3.65 -1.67 17.17
CA ILE A 16 4.26 -1.69 15.83
C ILE A 16 5.67 -2.25 16.02
N VAL A 17 6.00 -3.32 15.32
CA VAL A 17 7.29 -4.03 15.39
C VAL A 17 7.95 -4.12 14.00
N ASP A 18 9.10 -4.80 13.91
CA ASP A 18 9.88 -4.98 12.67
C ASP A 18 10.41 -3.68 12.04
N TRP A 19 10.93 -2.78 12.88
CA TRP A 19 11.49 -1.49 12.47
C TRP A 19 12.85 -1.57 11.76
N SER A 20 13.44 -2.76 11.60
CA SER A 20 14.80 -2.94 11.03
C SER A 20 14.96 -2.37 9.61
N ARG A 21 13.86 -2.14 8.91
CA ARG A 21 13.80 -1.61 7.53
C ARG A 21 13.14 -0.23 7.45
N ALA A 22 13.03 0.47 8.58
CA ALA A 22 12.52 1.84 8.57
C ALA A 22 13.53 2.76 7.87
N ALA A 23 13.03 3.62 6.97
CA ALA A 23 13.85 4.53 6.19
C ALA A 23 13.11 5.86 5.97
N PHE A 24 13.88 6.93 5.74
CA PHE A 24 13.33 8.20 5.29
C PHE A 24 12.96 8.11 3.81
N MET A 25 11.68 8.27 3.49
CA MET A 25 11.13 8.16 2.13
C MET A 25 9.94 9.11 1.96
N PRO A 26 9.53 9.43 0.71
CA PRO A 26 8.28 10.15 0.47
C PRO A 26 7.09 9.46 1.16
N PHE A 27 6.22 10.26 1.77
CA PHE A 27 4.97 9.78 2.32
C PHE A 27 4.15 9.10 1.22
N GLY A 28 3.80 7.83 1.43
CA GLY A 28 3.15 7.00 0.42
C GLY A 28 3.95 5.77 -0.01
N MET A 29 5.28 5.75 0.14
CA MET A 29 6.10 4.61 -0.30
C MET A 29 5.73 3.27 0.36
N ASP A 30 5.23 3.30 1.59
CA ASP A 30 4.71 2.13 2.31
C ASP A 30 3.15 2.07 2.32
N LEU A 31 2.45 2.93 1.58
CA LEU A 31 0.99 2.88 1.44
C LEU A 31 0.52 1.78 0.47
N ASP A 32 1.44 1.00 -0.10
CA ASP A 32 1.10 -0.22 -0.83
C ASP A 32 0.33 -1.24 0.03
N ILE A 33 0.45 -1.11 1.36
CA ILE A 33 -0.37 -1.83 2.32
C ILE A 33 -1.87 -1.61 2.11
N LEU A 34 -2.32 -0.43 1.66
CA LEU A 34 -3.73 -0.18 1.37
C LEU A 34 -4.23 -1.03 0.20
N PHE A 35 -3.37 -1.35 -0.76
CA PHE A 35 -3.72 -2.33 -1.79
C PHE A 35 -3.79 -3.72 -1.19
N LEU A 36 -2.79 -4.11 -0.39
CA LEU A 36 -2.71 -5.44 0.22
C LEU A 36 -3.85 -5.75 1.20
N THR A 37 -4.33 -4.77 1.96
CA THR A 37 -5.38 -4.99 2.98
C THR A 37 -6.79 -4.89 2.42
N THR A 38 -6.96 -4.51 1.15
CA THR A 38 -8.29 -4.30 0.53
C THR A 38 -8.65 -5.36 -0.51
N GLY A 39 -7.93 -6.48 -0.52
CA GLY A 39 -8.25 -7.62 -1.36
C GLY A 39 -7.53 -8.89 -0.91
N PHE A 40 -7.53 -9.88 -1.78
CA PHE A 40 -6.95 -11.19 -1.52
C PHE A 40 -6.49 -11.86 -2.81
N MET A 41 -5.53 -12.77 -2.69
CA MET A 41 -5.00 -13.53 -3.81
C MET A 41 -5.70 -14.90 -3.91
N THR A 42 -6.15 -15.26 -5.11
CA THR A 42 -6.61 -16.61 -5.46
C THR A 42 -5.68 -17.23 -6.51
N LYS A 43 -6.00 -18.43 -7.00
CA LYS A 43 -5.27 -19.05 -8.13
C LYS A 43 -5.44 -18.27 -9.43
N ASP A 44 -6.57 -17.59 -9.59
CA ASP A 44 -6.93 -16.85 -10.81
C ASP A 44 -6.36 -15.42 -10.82
N GLY A 45 -6.00 -14.89 -9.64
CA GLY A 45 -5.35 -13.60 -9.52
C GLY A 45 -5.74 -12.87 -8.25
N TRP A 46 -5.47 -11.57 -8.23
CA TRP A 46 -5.89 -10.68 -7.15
C TRP A 46 -7.35 -10.27 -7.31
N HIS A 47 -8.10 -10.27 -6.21
CA HIS A 47 -9.48 -9.81 -6.16
C HIS A 47 -9.64 -8.77 -5.06
N ASP A 48 -10.29 -7.66 -5.39
CA ASP A 48 -10.63 -6.64 -4.41
C ASP A 48 -11.84 -7.07 -3.56
N TYR A 49 -11.84 -6.70 -2.29
CA TYR A 49 -13.03 -6.78 -1.48
C TYR A 49 -14.08 -5.77 -1.97
N THR A 50 -15.35 -6.12 -1.87
CA THR A 50 -16.47 -5.23 -2.21
C THR A 50 -16.44 -3.91 -1.43
N CYS A 51 -15.87 -3.92 -0.23
CA CYS A 51 -15.71 -2.74 0.63
C CYS A 51 -14.41 -1.94 0.40
N LYS A 52 -13.58 -2.26 -0.61
CA LYS A 52 -12.29 -1.58 -0.87
C LYS A 52 -12.40 -0.06 -0.89
N GLN A 53 -13.35 0.48 -1.66
CA GLN A 53 -13.54 1.93 -1.77
C GLN A 53 -13.93 2.57 -0.43
N GLN A 54 -14.76 1.87 0.37
CA GLN A 54 -15.14 2.32 1.70
C GLN A 54 -13.95 2.33 2.66
N LEU A 55 -13.11 1.28 2.63
CA LEU A 55 -11.91 1.20 3.48
C LEU A 55 -10.89 2.29 3.12
N GLN A 56 -10.67 2.53 1.84
CA GLN A 56 -9.78 3.62 1.38
C GLN A 56 -10.31 5.00 1.78
N ARG A 57 -11.63 5.22 1.67
CA ARG A 57 -12.26 6.46 2.14
C ARG A 57 -12.06 6.67 3.63
N ILE A 58 -12.35 5.66 4.45
CA ILE A 58 -12.18 5.71 5.92
C ILE A 58 -10.71 6.00 6.27
N PHE A 59 -9.76 5.32 5.63
CA PHE A 59 -8.34 5.58 5.85
C PHE A 59 -7.99 7.06 5.64
N TRP A 60 -8.45 7.66 4.53
CA TRP A 60 -8.15 9.06 4.24
C TRP A 60 -8.85 10.01 5.20
N GLU A 61 -10.12 9.75 5.56
CA GLU A 61 -10.86 10.54 6.55
C GLU A 61 -10.13 10.57 7.90
N GLU A 62 -9.72 9.40 8.42
CA GLU A 62 -8.96 9.30 9.67
C GLU A 62 -7.59 9.97 9.56
N PHE A 63 -6.88 9.79 8.43
CA PHE A 63 -5.58 10.42 8.21
C PHE A 63 -5.69 11.95 8.25
N TRP A 64 -6.72 12.54 7.63
CA TRP A 64 -6.93 13.99 7.68
C TRP A 64 -7.28 14.48 9.09
N ALA A 65 -8.13 13.74 9.81
CA ALA A 65 -8.51 14.07 11.18
C ALA A 65 -7.30 14.08 12.12
N VAL A 66 -6.41 13.08 12.02
CA VAL A 66 -5.24 12.94 12.90
C VAL A 66 -4.09 13.87 12.50
N SER A 67 -3.83 14.04 11.19
CA SER A 67 -2.74 14.89 10.72
C SER A 67 -3.00 16.39 10.87
N GLY A 68 -4.27 16.79 10.97
CA GLY A 68 -4.66 18.20 10.99
C GLY A 68 -4.46 18.93 9.65
N ILE A 69 -4.17 18.20 8.56
CA ILE A 69 -4.09 18.78 7.22
C ILE A 69 -5.51 19.20 6.80
N ASP A 70 -5.67 20.49 6.55
CA ASP A 70 -6.94 21.09 6.13
C ASP A 70 -6.83 21.76 4.75
N GLY A 71 -7.98 21.96 4.11
CA GLY A 71 -8.09 22.51 2.76
C GLY A 71 -8.16 21.43 1.67
N ASP A 72 -9.21 21.50 0.86
CA ASP A 72 -9.51 20.48 -0.16
C ASP A 72 -8.40 20.34 -1.21
N GLU A 73 -7.80 21.46 -1.64
CA GLU A 73 -6.71 21.44 -2.62
C GLU A 73 -5.46 20.74 -2.07
N VAL A 74 -5.09 21.04 -0.81
CA VAL A 74 -3.93 20.44 -0.15
C VAL A 74 -4.16 18.95 0.08
N ARG A 75 -5.36 18.56 0.54
CA ARG A 75 -5.73 17.15 0.72
C ARG A 75 -5.71 16.40 -0.61
N SER A 76 -6.30 16.97 -1.66
CA SER A 76 -6.33 16.38 -3.00
C SER A 76 -4.93 16.16 -3.57
N ARG A 77 -4.05 17.16 -3.46
CA ARG A 77 -2.66 17.07 -3.90
C ARG A 77 -1.87 16.05 -3.08
N THR A 78 -1.99 16.08 -1.76
CA THR A 78 -1.30 15.17 -0.85
C THR A 78 -1.70 13.72 -1.13
N ARG A 79 -3.01 13.48 -1.26
CA ARG A 79 -3.56 12.17 -1.61
C ARG A 79 -3.01 11.67 -2.94
N SER A 80 -3.08 12.50 -3.99
CA SER A 80 -2.60 12.11 -5.33
C SER A 80 -1.12 11.71 -5.32
N LEU A 81 -0.27 12.49 -4.64
CA LEU A 81 1.16 12.19 -4.51
C LEU A 81 1.41 10.91 -3.70
N ALA A 82 0.70 10.75 -2.59
CA ALA A 82 0.83 9.59 -1.72
C ALA A 82 0.34 8.30 -2.39
N GLU A 83 -0.75 8.36 -3.16
CA GLU A 83 -1.25 7.23 -3.95
C GLU A 83 -0.24 6.85 -5.04
N ALA A 84 0.32 7.81 -5.78
CA ALA A 84 1.37 7.56 -6.77
C ALA A 84 2.63 6.93 -6.14
N ALA A 85 3.08 7.44 -4.99
CA ALA A 85 4.17 6.85 -4.23
C ALA A 85 3.84 5.42 -3.75
N GLY A 86 2.59 5.15 -3.38
CA GLY A 86 2.12 3.81 -3.04
C GLY A 86 2.16 2.84 -4.21
N GLN A 87 1.83 3.30 -5.43
CA GLN A 87 1.98 2.49 -6.64
C GLN A 87 3.45 2.13 -6.90
N ILE A 88 4.36 3.09 -6.75
CA ILE A 88 5.81 2.86 -6.86
C ILE A 88 6.27 1.86 -5.79
N GLY A 89 5.85 2.04 -4.55
CA GLY A 89 6.14 1.12 -3.44
C GLY A 89 5.71 -0.32 -3.73
N ALA A 90 4.49 -0.49 -4.23
CA ALA A 90 3.93 -1.78 -4.65
C ALA A 90 4.79 -2.45 -5.72
N ILE A 91 5.17 -1.71 -6.77
CA ILE A 91 6.03 -2.22 -7.85
C ILE A 91 7.39 -2.63 -7.28
N LEU A 92 8.04 -1.78 -6.50
CA LEU A 92 9.33 -2.07 -5.87
C LEU A 92 9.28 -3.28 -4.94
N ARG A 93 8.13 -3.55 -4.30
CA ARG A 93 7.93 -4.71 -3.44
C ARG A 93 7.71 -6.00 -4.22
N LEU A 94 6.92 -5.95 -5.28
CA LEU A 94 6.41 -7.15 -5.94
C LEU A 94 7.23 -7.57 -7.15
N ALA A 95 7.77 -6.60 -7.90
CA ALA A 95 8.51 -6.85 -9.14
C ALA A 95 10.00 -7.12 -8.93
N PHE A 96 10.58 -6.72 -7.80
CA PHE A 96 12.01 -6.82 -7.54
C PHE A 96 12.32 -7.73 -6.36
N ARG A 97 13.46 -8.42 -6.43
CA ARG A 97 14.06 -9.04 -5.24
C ARG A 97 14.50 -7.96 -4.26
N ARG A 98 14.72 -8.35 -3.01
CA ARG A 98 15.21 -7.45 -1.96
C ARG A 98 16.63 -7.86 -1.59
N ALA A 99 17.51 -6.87 -1.45
CA ALA A 99 18.81 -7.08 -0.83
C ALA A 99 18.65 -7.40 0.67
N ALA A 100 19.73 -7.81 1.33
CA ALA A 100 19.72 -8.18 2.75
C ALA A 100 19.31 -7.03 3.67
N ASP A 101 19.59 -5.78 3.26
CA ASP A 101 19.17 -4.56 3.94
C ASP A 101 17.70 -4.18 3.66
N GLY A 102 17.03 -4.92 2.78
CA GLY A 102 15.65 -4.69 2.40
C GLY A 102 15.43 -3.62 1.34
N SER A 103 16.47 -3.04 0.76
CA SER A 103 16.35 -2.23 -0.45
C SER A 103 15.91 -3.09 -1.64
N PRO A 104 15.21 -2.54 -2.66
CA PRO A 104 14.98 -3.27 -3.90
C PRO A 104 16.32 -3.54 -4.59
N SER A 105 16.54 -4.77 -5.05
CA SER A 105 17.67 -5.12 -5.90
C SER A 105 17.36 -4.82 -7.37
N GLU A 106 18.37 -4.75 -8.22
CA GLU A 106 18.20 -4.66 -9.67
C GLU A 106 17.62 -5.95 -10.30
N GLU A 107 17.64 -7.07 -9.57
CA GLU A 107 17.07 -8.34 -10.02
C GLU A 107 15.54 -8.32 -9.99
N ILE A 108 14.93 -8.60 -11.14
CA ILE A 108 13.50 -8.84 -11.27
C ILE A 108 13.14 -10.16 -10.59
N LEU A 109 12.04 -10.15 -9.84
CA LEU A 109 11.46 -11.35 -9.28
C LEU A 109 10.45 -11.95 -10.24
N GLU A 110 10.82 -13.06 -10.88
CA GLU A 110 9.90 -13.83 -11.71
C GLU A 110 8.89 -14.59 -10.83
N SER A 111 7.70 -14.01 -10.66
CA SER A 111 6.59 -14.63 -9.95
C SER A 111 5.27 -14.34 -10.65
N GLU A 112 4.69 -15.35 -11.30
CA GLU A 112 3.42 -15.24 -12.02
C GLU A 112 2.30 -14.67 -11.13
N GLY A 113 2.24 -15.10 -9.86
CA GLY A 113 1.25 -14.60 -8.90
C GLY A 113 1.41 -13.11 -8.59
N ARG A 114 2.64 -12.64 -8.33
CA ARG A 114 2.91 -11.21 -8.07
C ARG A 114 2.68 -10.36 -9.32
N MET A 115 2.96 -10.89 -10.50
CA MET A 115 2.65 -10.21 -11.76
C MET A 115 1.15 -10.09 -11.97
N LYS A 116 0.37 -11.16 -11.76
CA LYS A 116 -1.11 -11.11 -11.79
C LYS A 116 -1.66 -10.08 -10.81
N GLN A 117 -1.04 -9.95 -9.63
CA GLN A 117 -1.41 -8.95 -8.63
C GLN A 117 -1.13 -7.51 -9.10
N LEU A 118 0.08 -7.24 -9.62
CA LEU A 118 0.43 -5.93 -10.18
C LEU A 118 -0.46 -5.55 -11.37
N THR A 119 -0.75 -6.52 -12.25
CA THR A 119 -1.69 -6.36 -13.36
C THR A 119 -3.07 -5.99 -12.83
N ALA A 120 -3.63 -6.74 -11.88
CA ALA A 120 -4.94 -6.42 -11.31
C ALA A 120 -5.00 -5.01 -10.68
N TRP A 121 -3.91 -4.54 -10.06
CA TRP A 121 -3.88 -3.21 -9.45
C TRP A 121 -3.76 -2.06 -10.45
N PHE A 122 -3.09 -2.27 -11.59
CA PHE A 122 -2.71 -1.18 -12.49
C PHE A 122 -3.28 -1.27 -13.91
N SER A 123 -3.85 -2.41 -14.31
CA SER A 123 -4.36 -2.60 -15.68
C SER A 123 -5.63 -1.80 -16.02
N ASP A 124 -6.34 -1.24 -15.02
CA ASP A 124 -7.53 -0.41 -15.24
C ASP A 124 -7.25 1.11 -15.11
N GLN A 125 -6.01 1.51 -14.81
CA GLN A 125 -5.63 2.92 -14.69
C GLN A 125 -5.43 3.62 -16.05
N GLY A 126 -5.47 2.87 -17.16
CA GLY A 126 -5.30 3.40 -18.53
C GLY A 126 -6.56 4.04 -19.14
N SER A 127 -7.71 4.02 -18.47
CA SER A 127 -8.97 4.59 -18.97
C SER A 127 -9.30 5.99 -18.44
N ARG A 128 -8.39 6.60 -17.66
CA ARG A 128 -8.58 7.91 -17.00
C ARG A 128 -7.45 8.91 -17.23
N LEU A 129 -6.78 8.83 -18.38
CA LEU A 129 -5.93 9.91 -18.91
C LEU A 129 -6.55 10.50 -20.17
#